data_AF-A0A6N2R510-F1
#
_entry.id   AF-A0A6N2R510-F1
#
_cell.length_a   1.000
_cell.length_b   1.000
_cell.length_c   1.000
_cell.angle_alpha   90.00
_cell.angle_beta   90.00
_cell.angle_gamma   90.00
#
_symmetry.space_group_name_H-M   'P 1'
#
loop_
_entity.id
_entity.type
_entity.pdbx_description
1 polymer ?
#
loop_
_entity_poly.entity_id
_entity_poly.type
_entity_poly.pdbx_seq_one_letter_code
_entity_poly.pdbx_strand_id
1 'polypeptide(L)'
;MSHSFIAVANIVNGVDLDTFPAWLRITHFINFIMMGFLIRSGWEVLASHPRLYWNNHCTPGSEWIKFTKDKVSTVPGEFTARDDQRSLHPLISLPGRGEIGLGRAWHALVTSIWLLNGFIYVALLFGTGQWRRIVPTSWSIFPEAWESAKIYMGLQIPSIEHFQPYDALQKLMYFTVVFIVAPLMIATGPIMSPTFAGRFPRYVKLFHNRQTARSIHFLGMAFYCVFVVIHVALVFVVHPQYNIAHMMLGENYNDITAAQFAQAVTMLILGIVFAIALWIGASYWSLADKRRAQRLVWGATQPIRSLTLDKMHSRQVKTDTFTEDDISPFHWVNTRPPDTRAIRRMG
;
A
#
# COMPACT_ATOMS: atom_id res chain seq x y z
N MET A 1 -24.36 6.73 45.46
CA MET A 1 -23.88 5.33 45.47
C MET A 1 -23.14 5.13 44.17
N SER A 2 -21.82 4.94 44.24
CA SER A 2 -20.94 4.78 43.10
C SER A 2 -21.16 3.41 42.47
N HIS A 3 -21.71 3.37 41.26
CA HIS A 3 -21.71 2.15 40.46
C HIS A 3 -20.31 1.99 39.86
N SER A 4 -19.48 1.23 40.56
CA SER A 4 -18.23 0.68 40.05
C SER A 4 -18.60 -0.29 38.92
N PHE A 5 -18.57 0.17 37.67
CA PHE A 5 -18.59 -0.73 36.53
C PHE A 5 -17.23 -1.44 36.50
N ILE A 6 -17.20 -2.65 37.08
CA ILE A 6 -16.14 -3.61 36.80
C ILE A 6 -16.27 -3.91 35.31
N ALA A 7 -15.39 -3.36 34.49
CA ALA A 7 -15.20 -3.83 33.12
C ALA A 7 -14.83 -5.31 33.24
N VAL A 8 -15.81 -6.18 32.99
CA VAL A 8 -15.55 -7.62 32.87
C VAL A 8 -14.63 -7.74 31.68
N ALA A 9 -13.40 -8.20 31.91
CA ALA A 9 -12.47 -8.45 30.82
C ALA A 9 -13.18 -9.33 29.77
N ASN A 10 -13.25 -8.89 28.51
CA ASN A 10 -13.79 -9.66 27.38
C ASN A 10 -12.82 -10.78 27.02
N ILE A 11 -12.66 -11.73 27.94
CA ILE A 11 -11.92 -12.97 27.74
C ILE A 11 -12.86 -13.93 27.01
N VAL A 12 -12.83 -13.89 25.68
CA VAL A 12 -13.61 -14.82 24.86
C VAL A 12 -12.76 -16.08 24.64
N ASN A 13 -13.16 -17.20 25.26
CA ASN A 13 -12.46 -18.48 25.19
C ASN A 13 -10.96 -18.40 25.59
N GLY A 14 -10.64 -17.60 26.61
CA GLY A 14 -9.26 -17.44 27.10
C GLY A 14 -8.39 -16.46 26.30
N VAL A 15 -8.95 -15.76 25.31
CA VAL A 15 -8.24 -14.73 24.54
C VAL A 15 -8.59 -13.35 25.09
N ASP A 16 -7.57 -12.60 25.53
CA ASP A 16 -7.72 -11.19 25.89
C ASP A 16 -7.98 -10.36 24.62
N LEU A 17 -9.19 -9.80 24.55
CA LEU A 17 -9.65 -8.91 23.48
C LEU A 17 -9.69 -7.42 23.89
N ASP A 18 -9.37 -7.10 25.14
CA ASP A 18 -9.41 -5.72 25.62
C ASP A 18 -8.04 -5.04 25.45
N THR A 19 -6.93 -5.76 25.64
CA THR A 19 -5.57 -5.19 25.50
C THR A 19 -4.97 -5.45 24.12
N PHE A 20 -3.94 -4.70 23.69
CA PHE A 20 -3.26 -5.00 22.42
C PHE A 20 -1.88 -5.64 22.65
N PRO A 21 -1.68 -6.92 22.25
CA PRO A 21 -0.42 -7.60 22.46
C PRO A 21 0.73 -6.89 21.71
N ALA A 22 1.94 -6.97 22.26
CA ALA A 22 3.09 -6.23 21.72
C ALA A 22 3.36 -6.51 20.24
N TRP A 23 3.24 -7.77 19.80
CA TRP A 23 3.42 -8.14 18.39
C TRP A 23 2.43 -7.41 17.47
N LEU A 24 1.19 -7.19 17.93
CA LEU A 24 0.15 -6.51 17.15
C LEU A 24 0.51 -5.04 16.97
N ARG A 25 0.93 -4.38 18.06
CA ARG A 25 1.37 -2.98 18.04
C ARG A 25 2.61 -2.77 17.18
N ILE A 26 3.60 -3.66 17.30
CA ILE A 26 4.85 -3.61 16.52
C ILE A 26 4.58 -3.81 15.03
N THR A 27 3.84 -4.87 14.67
CA THR A 27 3.51 -5.16 13.26
C THR A 27 2.64 -4.07 12.65
N HIS A 28 1.74 -3.45 13.43
CA HIS A 28 0.97 -2.28 13.03
C HIS A 28 1.87 -1.07 12.73
N PHE A 29 2.82 -0.75 13.62
CA PHE A 29 3.74 0.37 13.40
C PHE A 29 4.69 0.12 12.21
N ILE A 30 5.20 -1.10 12.05
CA ILE A 30 5.97 -1.49 10.87
C ILE A 30 5.12 -1.30 9.61
N ASN A 31 3.85 -1.74 9.64
CA ASN A 31 2.94 -1.58 8.52
C ASN A 31 2.71 -0.10 8.17
N PHE A 32 2.54 0.79 9.16
CA PHE A 32 2.45 2.22 8.93
C PHE A 32 3.66 2.76 8.15
N ILE A 33 4.88 2.41 8.59
CA ILE A 33 6.12 2.79 7.88
C ILE A 33 6.14 2.23 6.45
N MET A 34 5.83 0.94 6.27
CA MET A 34 5.83 0.29 4.96
C MET A 34 4.81 0.91 4.01
N MET A 35 3.61 1.22 4.49
CA MET A 35 2.56 1.85 3.68
C MET A 35 2.98 3.21 3.14
N GLY A 36 3.63 4.05 3.96
CA GLY A 36 4.16 5.33 3.48
C GLY A 36 5.22 5.14 2.39
N PHE A 37 6.12 4.17 2.55
CA PHE A 37 7.10 3.82 1.51
C PHE A 37 6.45 3.30 0.21
N LEU A 38 5.47 2.40 0.32
CA LEU A 38 4.75 1.81 -0.83
C LEU A 38 3.95 2.85 -1.59
N ILE A 39 3.23 3.73 -0.90
CA ILE A 39 2.45 4.81 -1.53
C ILE A 39 3.39 5.80 -2.25
N ARG A 40 4.46 6.25 -1.59
CA ARG A 40 5.41 7.21 -2.18
C ARG A 40 6.15 6.63 -3.40
N SER A 41 6.59 5.38 -3.32
CA SER A 41 7.21 4.71 -4.47
C SER A 41 6.18 4.36 -5.56
N GLY A 42 4.94 4.05 -5.18
CA GLY A 42 3.81 3.85 -6.09
C GLY A 42 3.49 5.11 -6.90
N TRP A 43 3.50 6.29 -6.28
CA TRP A 43 3.37 7.57 -6.98
C TRP A 43 4.51 7.80 -7.99
N GLU A 44 5.75 7.46 -7.65
CA GLU A 44 6.89 7.55 -8.58
C GLU A 44 6.69 6.62 -9.80
N VAL A 45 6.24 5.38 -9.56
CA VAL A 45 5.95 4.41 -10.62
C VAL A 45 4.78 4.88 -11.49
N LEU A 46 3.71 5.40 -10.90
CA LEU A 46 2.57 5.95 -11.63
C LEU A 46 2.97 7.16 -12.48
N ALA A 47 3.80 8.05 -11.94
CA ALA A 47 4.28 9.24 -12.63
C ALA A 47 5.09 8.93 -13.89
N SER A 48 5.69 7.74 -14.01
CA SER A 48 6.40 7.31 -15.22
C SER A 48 5.51 7.07 -16.43
N HIS A 49 4.24 6.76 -16.20
CA HIS A 49 3.23 6.65 -17.23
C HIS A 49 1.89 7.05 -16.60
N PRO A 50 1.59 8.36 -16.49
CA PRO A 50 0.53 8.92 -15.65
C PRO A 50 -0.88 8.70 -16.23
N ARG A 51 -1.14 7.51 -16.77
CA ARG A 51 -2.32 7.09 -17.53
C ARG A 51 -2.67 5.67 -17.14
N LEU A 52 -3.96 5.37 -17.00
CA LEU A 52 -4.46 4.04 -16.65
C LEU A 52 -5.53 3.60 -17.64
N TYR A 53 -5.57 2.30 -17.93
CA TYR A 53 -6.38 1.71 -19.00
C TYR A 53 -7.06 0.44 -18.52
N TRP A 54 -8.18 0.11 -19.14
CA TRP A 54 -8.82 -1.21 -19.04
C TRP A 54 -8.43 -2.14 -20.20
N ASN A 55 -7.86 -1.59 -21.28
CA ASN A 55 -7.35 -2.36 -22.41
C ASN A 55 -5.83 -2.56 -22.31
N ASN A 56 -5.33 -3.63 -22.93
CA ASN A 56 -3.90 -3.98 -22.89
C ASN A 56 -3.01 -3.06 -23.75
N HIS A 57 -3.60 -2.40 -24.73
CA HIS A 57 -2.89 -1.70 -25.81
C HIS A 57 -2.32 -0.34 -25.40
N CYS A 58 -2.83 0.26 -24.32
CA CYS A 58 -2.51 1.65 -23.95
C CYS A 58 -2.77 2.62 -25.12
N THR A 59 -3.84 2.40 -25.89
CA THR A 59 -4.16 3.24 -27.04
C THR A 59 -4.40 4.68 -26.58
N PRO A 60 -3.73 5.69 -27.17
CA PRO A 60 -4.00 7.09 -26.87
C PRO A 60 -5.48 7.43 -26.95
N GLY A 61 -6.02 8.08 -25.92
CA GLY A 61 -7.45 8.44 -25.85
C GLY A 61 -8.34 7.37 -25.22
N SER A 62 -7.83 6.16 -24.95
CA SER A 62 -8.58 5.08 -24.28
C SER A 62 -8.33 5.00 -22.77
N GLU A 63 -7.60 5.98 -22.20
CA GLU A 63 -7.40 6.10 -20.76
C GLU A 63 -8.74 6.28 -20.04
N TRP A 64 -8.99 5.54 -18.96
CA TRP A 64 -10.14 5.83 -18.09
C TRP A 64 -9.82 6.93 -17.07
N ILE A 65 -8.54 7.11 -16.74
CA ILE A 65 -8.03 8.22 -15.93
C ILE A 65 -6.60 8.57 -16.34
N LYS A 66 -6.27 9.86 -16.29
CA LYS A 66 -4.92 10.39 -16.54
C LYS A 66 -4.60 11.57 -15.64
N PHE A 67 -3.32 11.68 -15.28
CA PHE A 67 -2.76 12.73 -14.41
C PHE A 67 -1.82 13.66 -15.18
N THR A 68 -2.06 13.81 -16.48
CA THR A 68 -1.31 14.71 -17.36
C THR A 68 -2.26 15.41 -18.34
N LYS A 69 -1.89 16.62 -18.74
CA LYS A 69 -2.58 17.41 -19.78
C LYS A 69 -2.06 17.10 -21.19
N ASP A 70 -0.93 16.40 -21.29
CA ASP A 70 -0.27 16.18 -22.57
C ASP A 70 -1.11 15.27 -23.48
N LYS A 71 -1.16 15.62 -24.76
CA LYS A 71 -1.78 14.81 -25.80
C LYS A 71 -0.69 13.96 -26.47
N VAL A 72 -0.92 12.66 -26.53
CA VAL A 72 0.00 11.73 -27.18
C VAL A 72 -0.15 11.89 -28.69
N SER A 73 0.93 12.24 -29.38
CA SER A 73 0.94 12.22 -30.84
C SER A 73 0.94 10.78 -31.34
N THR A 74 0.11 10.48 -32.34
CA THR A 74 0.10 9.19 -33.02
C THR A 74 1.15 9.11 -34.13
N VAL A 75 1.84 10.21 -34.43
CA VAL A 75 2.92 10.25 -35.42
C VAL A 75 4.17 9.60 -34.82
N PRO A 76 4.74 8.56 -35.47
CA PRO A 76 5.92 7.87 -34.96
C PRO A 76 7.09 8.83 -34.67
N GLY A 77 7.62 8.77 -33.44
CA GLY A 77 8.81 9.53 -33.03
C GLY A 77 8.55 10.93 -32.46
N GLU A 78 7.35 11.50 -32.62
CA GLU A 78 7.01 12.81 -32.05
C GLU A 78 6.82 12.76 -30.53
N PHE A 79 6.23 11.67 -30.03
CA PHE A 79 5.96 11.47 -28.62
C PHE A 79 6.50 10.11 -28.17
N THR A 80 7.29 10.11 -27.08
CA THR A 80 7.88 8.90 -26.51
C THR A 80 7.35 8.65 -25.11
N ALA A 81 7.48 7.42 -24.62
CA ALA A 81 7.12 7.07 -23.24
C ALA A 81 7.87 7.95 -22.22
N ARG A 82 9.09 8.39 -22.54
CA ARG A 82 9.84 9.35 -21.71
C ARG A 82 9.26 10.77 -21.72
N ASP A 83 8.65 11.22 -22.81
CA ASP A 83 7.99 12.54 -22.84
C ASP A 83 6.72 12.54 -21.95
N ASP A 84 6.11 11.37 -21.73
CA ASP A 84 4.91 11.25 -20.89
C ASP A 84 5.22 11.30 -19.38
N GLN A 85 6.47 10.99 -19.01
CA GLN A 85 6.93 10.88 -17.63
C GLN A 85 6.83 12.22 -16.88
N ARG A 86 6.35 12.17 -15.63
CA ARG A 86 6.33 13.31 -14.72
C ARG A 86 7.39 13.21 -13.65
N SER A 87 7.94 14.37 -13.31
CA SER A 87 8.86 14.56 -12.20
C SER A 87 8.05 15.00 -10.98
N LEU A 88 7.99 14.15 -9.95
CA LEU A 88 7.33 14.47 -8.69
C LEU A 88 8.34 15.00 -7.66
N HIS A 89 7.85 15.83 -6.73
CA HIS A 89 8.67 16.36 -5.65
C HIS A 89 9.06 15.24 -4.67
N PRO A 90 10.31 15.20 -4.16
CA PRO A 90 10.78 14.18 -3.22
C PRO A 90 10.05 14.14 -1.87
N LEU A 91 9.13 15.08 -1.60
CA LEU A 91 8.24 15.03 -0.44
C LEU A 91 7.00 14.17 -0.68
N ILE A 92 6.62 14.00 -1.95
CA ILE A 92 5.41 13.28 -2.37
C ILE A 92 5.75 11.86 -2.82
N SER A 93 6.84 11.70 -3.56
CA SER A 93 7.25 10.40 -4.11
C SER A 93 8.63 9.96 -3.63
N LEU A 94 8.94 8.69 -3.86
CA LEU A 94 10.23 8.08 -3.52
C LEU A 94 10.90 7.52 -4.78
N PRO A 95 12.08 8.02 -5.19
CA PRO A 95 12.82 9.15 -4.58
C PRO A 95 12.43 10.53 -5.14
N GLY A 96 11.53 10.59 -6.13
CA GLY A 96 11.21 11.81 -6.86
C GLY A 96 12.14 12.07 -8.04
N ARG A 97 11.89 13.19 -8.71
CA ARG A 97 12.68 13.67 -9.85
C ARG A 97 12.71 12.77 -11.09
N GLY A 98 11.71 11.88 -11.24
CA GLY A 98 11.60 11.01 -12.40
C GLY A 98 12.59 9.82 -12.38
N GLU A 99 13.01 9.40 -11.20
CA GLU A 99 13.94 8.28 -11.01
C GLU A 99 13.18 6.95 -10.91
N ILE A 100 12.48 6.59 -11.98
CA ILE A 100 11.62 5.39 -12.05
C ILE A 100 12.36 4.10 -11.66
N GLY A 101 13.63 3.95 -12.06
CA GLY A 101 14.42 2.76 -11.76
C GLY A 101 14.60 2.55 -10.26
N LEU A 102 14.92 3.63 -9.54
CA LEU A 102 15.03 3.61 -8.08
C LEU A 102 13.65 3.47 -7.42
N GLY A 103 12.62 4.15 -7.93
CA GLY A 103 11.26 4.03 -7.41
C GLY A 103 10.76 2.59 -7.45
N ARG A 104 10.95 1.89 -8.57
CA ARG A 104 10.60 0.45 -8.71
C ARG A 104 11.41 -0.44 -7.78
N ALA A 105 12.70 -0.16 -7.62
CA ALA A 105 13.56 -0.93 -6.73
C ALA A 105 13.13 -0.79 -5.26
N TRP A 106 12.87 0.46 -4.81
CA TRP A 106 12.35 0.74 -3.48
C TRP A 106 11.02 0.06 -3.24
N HIS A 107 10.11 0.14 -4.22
CA HIS A 107 8.82 -0.53 -4.14
C HIS A 107 9.01 -2.04 -3.91
N ALA A 108 9.84 -2.70 -4.72
CA ALA A 108 10.09 -4.14 -4.58
C ALA A 108 10.71 -4.54 -3.22
N LEU A 109 11.66 -3.76 -2.72
CA LEU A 109 12.25 -3.99 -1.39
C LEU A 109 11.20 -3.88 -0.29
N VAL A 110 10.45 -2.79 -0.30
CA VAL A 110 9.45 -2.49 0.74
C VAL A 110 8.30 -3.48 0.67
N THR A 111 7.84 -3.88 -0.54
CA THR A 111 6.84 -4.93 -0.72
C THR A 111 7.31 -6.23 -0.07
N SER A 112 8.59 -6.59 -0.18
CA SER A 112 9.11 -7.82 0.42
C SER A 112 9.06 -7.79 1.95
N ILE A 113 9.40 -6.65 2.55
CA ILE A 113 9.30 -6.44 4.01
C ILE A 113 7.83 -6.43 4.45
N TRP A 114 6.97 -5.74 3.68
CA TRP A 114 5.54 -5.67 3.95
C TRP A 114 4.86 -7.04 3.88
N LEU A 115 5.21 -7.88 2.90
CA LEU A 115 4.73 -9.25 2.78
C LEU A 115 5.15 -10.11 3.97
N LEU A 116 6.42 -10.01 4.41
CA LEU A 116 6.90 -10.73 5.58
C LEU A 116 6.17 -10.28 6.86
N ASN A 117 6.04 -8.97 7.06
CA ASN A 117 5.30 -8.41 8.19
C ASN A 117 3.82 -8.84 8.16
N GLY A 118 3.18 -8.82 6.99
CA GLY A 118 1.81 -9.27 6.80
C GLY A 118 1.63 -10.76 7.06
N PHE A 119 2.59 -11.60 6.63
CA PHE A 119 2.58 -13.02 6.94
C PHE A 119 2.67 -13.27 8.45
N ILE A 120 3.62 -12.62 9.14
CA ILE A 120 3.77 -12.71 10.60
C ILE A 120 2.49 -12.23 11.29
N TYR A 121 1.95 -11.09 10.88
CA TYR A 121 0.70 -10.54 11.41
C TYR A 121 -0.45 -11.54 11.28
N VAL A 122 -0.72 -12.06 10.08
CA VAL A 122 -1.84 -12.98 9.83
C VAL A 122 -1.62 -14.30 10.59
N ALA A 123 -0.40 -14.84 10.61
CA ALA A 123 -0.09 -16.06 11.34
C ALA A 123 -0.33 -15.91 12.84
N LEU A 124 0.13 -14.81 13.45
CA LEU A 124 -0.10 -14.53 14.87
C LEU A 124 -1.56 -14.20 15.15
N LEU A 125 -2.23 -13.47 14.27
CA LEU A 125 -3.64 -13.10 14.39
C LEU A 125 -4.53 -14.35 14.51
N PHE A 126 -4.32 -15.35 13.65
CA PHE A 126 -5.05 -16.61 13.73
C PHE A 126 -4.54 -17.52 14.85
N GLY A 127 -3.21 -17.65 14.99
CA GLY A 127 -2.58 -18.55 15.98
C GLY A 127 -2.87 -18.16 17.43
N THR A 128 -3.09 -16.88 17.72
CA THR A 128 -3.42 -16.37 19.07
C THR A 128 -4.91 -16.12 19.28
N GLY A 129 -5.75 -16.41 18.28
CA GLY A 129 -7.20 -16.17 18.35
C GLY A 129 -7.64 -14.70 18.24
N GLN A 130 -6.69 -13.78 18.07
CA GLN A 130 -6.89 -12.33 17.97
C GLN A 130 -7.65 -11.90 16.70
N TRP A 131 -7.82 -12.80 15.73
CA TRP A 131 -8.66 -12.60 14.54
C TRP A 131 -10.09 -12.16 14.87
N ARG A 132 -10.61 -12.55 16.05
CA ARG A 132 -11.96 -12.19 16.53
C ARG A 132 -12.19 -10.69 16.64
N ARG A 133 -11.12 -9.90 16.79
CA ARG A 133 -11.18 -8.42 16.80
C ARG A 133 -11.70 -7.86 15.49
N ILE A 134 -11.23 -8.41 14.37
CA ILE A 134 -11.42 -7.79 13.06
C ILE A 134 -12.27 -8.61 12.11
N VAL A 135 -12.52 -9.89 12.37
CA VAL A 135 -13.41 -10.72 11.54
C VAL A 135 -14.84 -10.63 12.08
N PRO A 136 -15.82 -10.17 11.28
CA PRO A 136 -17.22 -10.22 11.65
C PRO A 136 -17.72 -11.68 11.74
N THR A 137 -18.47 -11.99 12.79
CA THR A 137 -19.05 -13.33 13.03
C THR A 137 -20.58 -13.33 13.05
N SER A 138 -21.20 -12.16 12.82
CA SER A 138 -22.65 -11.96 12.81
C SER A 138 -23.02 -11.03 11.66
N TRP A 139 -24.19 -11.27 11.06
CA TRP A 139 -24.76 -10.40 10.02
C TRP A 139 -25.27 -9.06 10.58
N SER A 140 -25.47 -8.94 11.90
CA SER A 140 -25.85 -7.68 12.55
C SER A 140 -24.82 -6.56 12.37
N ILE A 141 -23.58 -6.91 12.01
CA ILE A 141 -22.50 -5.95 11.73
C ILE A 141 -22.88 -4.94 10.65
N PHE A 142 -23.67 -5.30 9.64
CA PHE A 142 -24.03 -4.42 8.54
C PHE A 142 -25.00 -3.31 8.95
N PRO A 143 -26.16 -3.61 9.58
CA PRO A 143 -27.02 -2.55 10.11
C PRO A 143 -26.32 -1.73 11.20
N GLU A 144 -25.53 -2.34 12.09
CA GLU A 144 -24.77 -1.61 13.11
C GLU A 144 -23.74 -0.64 12.49
N ALA A 145 -23.02 -1.07 11.45
CA ALA A 145 -22.07 -0.22 10.73
C ALA A 145 -22.77 0.94 10.01
N TRP A 146 -23.99 0.74 9.52
CA TRP A 146 -24.80 1.80 8.94
C TRP A 146 -25.20 2.85 9.98
N GLU A 147 -25.54 2.43 11.20
CA GLU A 147 -25.79 3.36 12.31
C GLU A 147 -24.52 4.15 12.67
N SER A 148 -23.37 3.49 12.78
CA SER A 148 -22.08 4.18 12.99
C SER A 148 -21.77 5.17 11.86
N ALA A 149 -22.02 4.79 10.61
CA ALA A 149 -21.81 5.68 9.46
C ALA A 149 -22.68 6.95 9.54
N LYS A 150 -23.95 6.83 9.94
CA LYS A 150 -24.82 8.01 10.14
C LYS A 150 -24.29 8.95 11.23
N ILE A 151 -23.81 8.39 12.35
CA ILE A 151 -23.21 9.17 13.44
C ILE A 151 -21.99 9.95 12.93
N TYR A 152 -21.07 9.28 12.22
CA TYR A 152 -19.89 9.94 11.65
C TYR A 152 -20.25 10.99 10.58
N MET A 153 -21.24 10.74 9.73
CA MET A 153 -21.74 11.72 8.75
C MET A 153 -22.37 12.95 9.44
N GLY A 154 -22.97 12.77 10.62
CA GLY A 154 -23.44 13.84 11.49
C GLY A 154 -22.33 14.55 12.27
N LEU A 155 -21.05 14.21 12.03
CA LEU A 155 -19.88 14.68 12.77
C LEU A 155 -19.96 14.43 14.29
N GLN A 156 -20.65 13.36 14.67
CA GLN A 156 -20.78 12.91 16.05
C GLN A 156 -19.83 11.75 16.33
N ILE A 157 -19.59 11.48 17.62
CA ILE A 157 -18.71 10.42 18.10
C ILE A 157 -19.57 9.29 18.67
N PRO A 158 -19.46 8.05 18.18
CA PRO A 158 -20.18 6.90 18.76
C PRO A 158 -19.85 6.70 20.23
N SER A 159 -20.81 6.24 21.03
CA SER A 159 -20.61 5.99 22.46
C SER A 159 -19.60 4.87 22.71
N ILE A 160 -18.76 5.04 23.74
CA ILE A 160 -17.71 4.07 24.09
C ILE A 160 -18.28 2.71 24.57
N GLU A 161 -19.51 2.70 25.09
CA GLU A 161 -20.20 1.48 25.57
C GLU A 161 -20.46 0.45 24.45
N HIS A 162 -20.53 0.89 23.20
CA HIS A 162 -20.68 0.02 22.02
C HIS A 162 -19.37 -0.19 21.27
N PHE A 163 -18.25 0.18 21.89
CA PHE A 163 -16.92 0.24 21.27
C PHE A 163 -16.01 -0.81 21.92
N GLN A 164 -16.08 -2.08 21.48
CA GLN A 164 -15.23 -3.14 22.04
C GLN A 164 -14.61 -4.05 20.97
N PRO A 165 -13.32 -3.89 20.63
CA PRO A 165 -12.50 -2.67 20.76
C PRO A 165 -12.74 -1.65 19.63
N TYR A 166 -13.66 -1.95 18.70
CA TYR A 166 -13.95 -1.13 17.53
C TYR A 166 -15.47 -1.05 17.33
N ASP A 167 -15.96 0.06 16.80
CA ASP A 167 -17.33 0.09 16.27
C ASP A 167 -17.48 -0.80 15.03
N ALA A 168 -18.72 -1.10 14.65
CA ALA A 168 -19.03 -2.02 13.56
C ALA A 168 -18.48 -1.56 12.20
N LEU A 169 -18.50 -0.25 11.91
CA LEU A 169 -17.97 0.30 10.66
C LEU A 169 -16.44 0.17 10.62
N GLN A 170 -15.77 0.51 11.72
CA GLN A 170 -14.32 0.32 11.84
C GLN A 170 -13.93 -1.16 11.66
N LYS A 171 -14.65 -2.08 12.31
CA LYS A 171 -14.40 -3.53 12.16
C LYS A 171 -14.53 -4.00 10.71
N LEU A 172 -15.56 -3.57 9.98
CA LEU A 172 -15.71 -3.87 8.55
C LEU A 172 -14.57 -3.27 7.71
N MET A 173 -14.13 -2.06 8.02
CA MET A 173 -13.01 -1.43 7.32
C MET A 173 -11.69 -2.17 7.56
N TYR A 174 -11.41 -2.60 8.80
CA TYR A 174 -10.22 -3.38 9.12
C TYR A 174 -10.25 -4.75 8.47
N PHE A 175 -11.40 -5.44 8.49
CA PHE A 175 -11.60 -6.67 7.73
C PHE A 175 -11.29 -6.48 6.25
N THR A 176 -11.86 -5.44 5.65
CA THR A 176 -11.70 -5.12 4.22
C THR A 176 -10.24 -4.83 3.88
N VAL A 177 -9.55 -4.00 4.67
CA VAL A 177 -8.14 -3.67 4.48
C VAL A 177 -7.24 -4.90 4.53
N VAL A 178 -7.45 -5.77 5.53
CA VAL A 178 -6.57 -6.93 5.80
C VAL A 178 -6.89 -8.12 4.89
N PHE A 179 -8.16 -8.43 4.67
CA PHE A 179 -8.59 -9.68 4.02
C PHE A 179 -9.12 -9.51 2.60
N ILE A 180 -9.31 -8.29 2.12
CA ILE A 180 -9.78 -8.03 0.76
C ILE A 180 -8.74 -7.22 -0.02
N VAL A 181 -8.45 -5.99 0.44
CA VAL A 181 -7.59 -5.06 -0.30
C VAL A 181 -6.14 -5.53 -0.28
N ALA A 182 -5.60 -5.96 0.86
CA ALA A 182 -4.22 -6.45 0.91
C ALA A 182 -4.00 -7.68 -0.01
N PRO A 183 -4.83 -8.74 0.04
CA PRO A 183 -4.74 -9.85 -0.91
C PRO A 183 -4.88 -9.43 -2.37
N LEU A 184 -5.78 -8.48 -2.68
CA LEU A 184 -5.93 -7.94 -4.03
C LEU A 184 -4.65 -7.24 -4.51
N MET A 185 -4.00 -6.47 -3.64
CA MET A 185 -2.74 -5.78 -3.95
C MET A 185 -1.58 -6.78 -4.13
N ILE A 186 -1.55 -7.85 -3.33
CA ILE A 186 -0.61 -8.97 -3.48
C ILE A 186 -0.83 -9.71 -4.79
N ALA A 187 -2.08 -9.88 -5.22
CA ALA A 187 -2.43 -10.58 -6.45
C ALA A 187 -2.11 -9.75 -7.70
N THR A 188 -2.41 -8.45 -7.69
CA THR A 188 -2.17 -7.55 -8.83
C THR A 188 -0.70 -7.13 -8.97
N GLY A 189 0.04 -7.02 -7.87
CA GLY A 189 1.44 -6.60 -7.83
C GLY A 189 2.37 -7.34 -8.82
N PRO A 190 2.46 -8.69 -8.76
CA PRO A 190 3.35 -9.48 -9.60
C PRO A 190 3.13 -9.31 -11.10
N ILE A 191 1.91 -8.98 -11.55
CA ILE A 191 1.60 -8.78 -12.98
C ILE A 191 2.38 -7.62 -13.59
N MET A 192 2.80 -6.64 -12.78
CA MET A 192 3.62 -5.52 -13.25
C MET A 192 5.10 -5.90 -13.45
N SER A 193 5.53 -7.09 -12.99
CA SER A 193 6.87 -7.65 -13.23
C SER A 193 6.92 -8.39 -14.58
N PRO A 194 7.77 -7.97 -15.54
CA PRO A 194 7.92 -8.66 -16.82
C PRO A 194 8.31 -10.13 -16.66
N THR A 195 9.20 -10.43 -15.71
CA THR A 195 9.65 -11.80 -15.42
C THR A 195 8.50 -12.69 -14.97
N PHE A 196 7.64 -12.19 -14.08
CA PHE A 196 6.50 -12.95 -13.57
C PHE A 196 5.43 -13.13 -14.65
N ALA A 197 5.06 -12.06 -15.36
CA ALA A 197 4.11 -12.10 -16.46
C ALA A 197 4.56 -13.05 -17.59
N GLY A 198 5.87 -13.09 -17.85
CA GLY A 198 6.48 -14.03 -18.79
C GLY A 198 6.37 -15.48 -18.34
N ARG A 199 6.57 -15.75 -17.05
CA ARG A 199 6.50 -17.09 -16.47
C ARG A 199 5.07 -17.62 -16.36
N PHE A 200 4.10 -16.74 -16.07
CA PHE A 200 2.70 -17.07 -15.77
C PHE A 200 1.70 -16.25 -16.62
N PRO A 201 1.70 -16.38 -17.95
CA PRO A 201 0.88 -15.53 -18.81
C PRO A 201 -0.64 -15.72 -18.61
N ARG A 202 -1.11 -16.92 -18.25
CA ARG A 202 -2.53 -17.16 -17.89
C ARG A 202 -2.97 -16.39 -16.64
N TYR A 203 -2.07 -16.15 -15.70
CA TYR A 203 -2.38 -15.35 -14.51
C TYR A 203 -2.64 -13.88 -14.87
N VAL A 204 -1.96 -13.36 -15.90
CA VAL A 204 -2.23 -12.03 -16.43
C VAL A 204 -3.65 -11.95 -17.02
N LYS A 205 -4.09 -12.99 -17.73
CA LYS A 205 -5.45 -13.07 -18.30
C LYS A 205 -6.55 -13.18 -17.24
N LEU A 206 -6.28 -13.69 -16.04
CA LEU A 206 -7.26 -13.70 -14.93
C LEU A 206 -7.71 -12.27 -14.58
N PHE A 207 -6.80 -11.30 -14.67
CA PHE A 207 -7.09 -9.88 -14.48
C PHE A 207 -7.41 -9.18 -15.79
N HIS A 208 -7.90 -9.92 -16.79
CA HIS A 208 -8.11 -9.49 -18.17
C HIS A 208 -6.81 -9.15 -18.92
N ASN A 209 -6.02 -8.21 -18.44
CA ASN A 209 -4.71 -7.85 -18.99
C ASN A 209 -3.82 -7.11 -17.98
N ARG A 210 -2.58 -6.80 -18.39
CA ARG A 210 -1.60 -6.11 -17.54
C ARG A 210 -2.04 -4.70 -17.11
N GLN A 211 -2.70 -3.95 -17.99
CA GLN A 211 -3.12 -2.58 -17.67
C GLN A 211 -4.33 -2.55 -16.76
N THR A 212 -5.25 -3.50 -16.91
CA THR A 212 -6.36 -3.71 -15.97
C THR A 212 -5.85 -4.02 -14.57
N ALA A 213 -4.90 -4.96 -14.44
CA ALA A 213 -4.26 -5.24 -13.16
C ALA A 213 -3.61 -3.99 -12.53
N ARG A 214 -2.95 -3.17 -13.36
CA ARG A 214 -2.35 -1.89 -12.93
C ARG A 214 -3.41 -0.86 -12.48
N SER A 215 -4.54 -0.78 -13.17
CA SER A 215 -5.68 0.07 -12.79
C SER A 215 -6.30 -0.37 -11.46
N ILE A 216 -6.52 -1.68 -11.27
CA ILE A 216 -7.01 -2.24 -10.00
C ILE A 216 -6.01 -1.97 -8.87
N HIS A 217 -4.71 -2.15 -9.12
CA HIS A 217 -3.67 -1.86 -8.14
C HIS A 217 -3.65 -0.38 -7.75
N PHE A 218 -3.82 0.52 -8.72
CA PHE A 218 -3.97 1.94 -8.44
C PHE A 218 -5.22 2.24 -7.59
N LEU A 219 -6.36 1.63 -7.89
CA LEU A 219 -7.58 1.79 -7.10
C LEU A 219 -7.38 1.31 -5.65
N GLY A 220 -6.67 0.20 -5.44
CA GLY A 220 -6.30 -0.27 -4.10
C GLY A 220 -5.35 0.70 -3.38
N MET A 221 -4.37 1.28 -4.07
CA MET A 221 -3.53 2.35 -3.52
C MET A 221 -4.35 3.58 -3.15
N ALA A 222 -5.27 4.02 -4.01
CA ALA A 222 -6.15 5.16 -3.76
C ALA A 222 -7.05 4.91 -2.53
N PHE A 223 -7.61 3.70 -2.43
CA PHE A 223 -8.35 3.27 -1.24
C PHE A 223 -7.47 3.35 0.02
N TYR A 224 -6.23 2.86 -0.03
CA TYR A 224 -5.32 2.97 1.11
C TYR A 224 -5.00 4.41 1.50
N CYS A 225 -4.81 5.32 0.53
CA CYS A 225 -4.61 6.73 0.83
C CYS A 225 -5.80 7.30 1.61
N VAL A 226 -7.03 7.07 1.13
CA VAL A 226 -8.24 7.55 1.80
C VAL A 226 -8.41 6.90 3.17
N PHE A 227 -8.25 5.58 3.26
CA PHE A 227 -8.35 4.83 4.50
C PHE A 227 -7.34 5.32 5.54
N VAL A 228 -6.06 5.49 5.20
CA VAL A 228 -5.03 5.95 6.15
C VAL A 228 -5.36 7.35 6.67
N VAL A 229 -5.77 8.27 5.80
CA VAL A 229 -6.15 9.64 6.22
C VAL A 229 -7.31 9.60 7.22
N ILE A 230 -8.39 8.89 6.88
CA ILE A 230 -9.58 8.80 7.74
C ILE A 230 -9.22 8.06 9.05
N HIS A 231 -8.56 6.91 8.95
CA HIS A 231 -8.18 6.08 10.10
C HIS A 231 -7.30 6.85 11.10
N VAL A 232 -6.27 7.53 10.62
CA VAL A 232 -5.39 8.33 11.48
C VAL A 232 -6.16 9.52 12.06
N ALA A 233 -7.04 10.18 11.31
CA ALA A 233 -7.87 11.25 11.86
C ALA A 233 -8.77 10.74 13.01
N LEU A 234 -9.39 9.57 12.85
CA LEU A 234 -10.25 8.99 13.88
C LEU A 234 -9.48 8.66 15.17
N VAL A 235 -8.20 8.32 15.11
CA VAL A 235 -7.35 8.13 16.31
C VAL A 235 -7.34 9.38 17.20
N PHE A 236 -7.34 10.57 16.60
CA PHE A 236 -7.28 11.83 17.33
C PHE A 236 -8.66 12.41 17.69
N VAL A 237 -9.70 12.04 16.94
CA VAL A 237 -11.04 12.61 17.07
C VAL A 237 -11.96 11.73 17.92
N VAL A 238 -11.93 10.42 17.71
CA VAL A 238 -12.82 9.46 18.39
C VAL A 238 -12.06 8.87 19.58
N HIS A 239 -12.53 9.13 20.79
CA HIS A 239 -11.97 8.57 22.04
C HIS A 239 -10.43 8.52 22.06
N PRO A 240 -9.72 9.66 21.88
CA PRO A 240 -8.28 9.66 21.66
C PRO A 240 -7.50 9.04 22.82
N GLN A 241 -7.99 9.22 24.04
CA GLN A 241 -7.36 8.63 25.22
C GLN A 241 -7.42 7.09 25.18
N TYR A 242 -8.54 6.53 24.74
CA TYR A 242 -8.69 5.10 24.52
C TYR A 242 -7.79 4.61 23.38
N ASN A 243 -7.89 5.21 22.21
CA ASN A 243 -7.15 4.75 21.03
C ASN A 243 -5.63 4.80 21.22
N ILE A 244 -5.11 5.90 21.77
CA ILE A 244 -3.66 6.09 21.93
C ILE A 244 -3.10 5.15 23.01
N ALA A 245 -3.82 4.92 24.11
CA ALA A 245 -3.41 4.00 25.17
C ALA A 245 -3.25 2.56 24.65
N HIS A 246 -4.28 2.05 23.96
CA HIS A 246 -4.26 0.69 23.40
C HIS A 246 -3.15 0.54 22.36
N MET A 247 -2.96 1.52 21.48
CA MET A 247 -1.94 1.40 20.44
C MET A 247 -0.51 1.51 20.95
N MET A 248 -0.25 2.36 21.94
CA MET A 248 1.12 2.68 22.36
C MET A 248 1.58 1.85 23.54
N LEU A 249 0.71 1.65 24.54
CA LEU A 249 1.04 0.91 25.75
C LEU A 249 0.49 -0.51 25.72
N GLY A 250 -0.60 -0.73 24.99
CA GLY A 250 -1.32 -2.00 25.00
C GLY A 250 -2.23 -2.16 26.21
N GLU A 251 -2.44 -1.09 26.98
CA GLU A 251 -3.25 -1.09 28.21
C GLU A 251 -4.67 -0.60 27.93
N ASN A 252 -5.62 -1.00 28.78
CA ASN A 252 -6.97 -0.47 28.75
C ASN A 252 -6.96 1.00 29.24
N TYR A 253 -7.84 1.82 28.67
CA TYR A 253 -7.97 3.23 29.04
C TYR A 253 -8.28 3.43 30.52
N ASN A 254 -9.13 2.59 31.09
CA ASN A 254 -9.56 2.72 32.48
C ASN A 254 -8.43 2.46 33.49
N ASP A 255 -7.33 1.86 33.03
CA ASP A 255 -6.22 1.39 33.87
C ASP A 255 -4.97 2.27 33.76
N ILE A 256 -5.02 3.38 33.00
CA ILE A 256 -3.86 4.26 32.79
C ILE A 256 -3.95 5.58 33.56
N THR A 257 -2.85 5.94 34.21
CA THR A 257 -2.65 7.25 34.85
C THR A 257 -2.43 8.36 33.81
N ALA A 258 -2.60 9.62 34.22
CA ALA A 258 -2.30 10.78 33.37
C ALA A 258 -0.84 10.78 32.87
N ALA A 259 0.11 10.31 33.70
CA ALA A 259 1.52 10.17 33.31
C ALA A 259 1.73 9.12 32.22
N GLN A 260 1.07 7.96 32.34
CA GLN A 260 1.10 6.92 31.29
C GLN A 260 0.44 7.41 30.00
N PHE A 261 -0.66 8.15 30.09
CA PHE A 261 -1.26 8.75 28.89
C PHE A 261 -0.30 9.74 28.20
N ALA A 262 0.36 10.61 28.96
CA ALA A 262 1.35 11.53 28.41
C ALA A 262 2.54 10.79 27.76
N GLN A 263 2.99 9.69 28.36
CA GLN A 263 3.98 8.80 27.76
C GLN A 263 3.48 8.22 26.42
N ALA A 264 2.24 7.72 26.37
CA ALA A 264 1.64 7.17 25.17
C ALA A 264 1.57 8.21 24.02
N VAL A 265 1.15 9.43 24.33
CA VAL A 265 1.14 10.54 23.35
C VAL A 265 2.55 10.88 22.87
N THR A 266 3.53 10.90 23.78
CA THR A 266 4.94 11.16 23.43
C THR A 266 5.47 10.08 22.49
N MET A 267 5.21 8.80 22.78
CA MET A 267 5.59 7.68 21.91
C MET A 267 4.93 7.77 20.53
N LEU A 268 3.65 8.13 20.46
CA LEU A 268 2.94 8.34 19.20
C LEU A 268 3.59 9.45 18.35
N ILE A 269 3.84 10.61 18.96
CA ILE A 269 4.47 11.75 18.26
C ILE A 269 5.86 11.37 17.76
N LEU A 270 6.69 10.76 18.61
CA LEU A 270 8.04 10.31 18.22
C LEU A 270 7.98 9.27 17.10
N GLY A 271 7.03 8.33 17.16
CA GLY A 271 6.82 7.33 16.12
C GLY A 271 6.42 7.94 14.78
N ILE A 272 5.51 8.92 14.77
CA ILE A 272 5.10 9.66 13.56
C ILE A 272 6.28 10.45 13.00
N VAL A 273 6.98 11.23 13.84
CA VAL A 273 8.14 12.02 13.43
C VAL A 273 9.23 11.12 12.85
N PHE A 274 9.51 9.99 13.50
CA PHE A 274 10.46 9.00 13.00
C PHE A 274 10.06 8.46 11.63
N ALA A 275 8.80 8.05 11.45
CA ALA A 275 8.32 7.52 10.16
C ALA A 275 8.44 8.57 9.04
N ILE A 276 8.02 9.81 9.30
CA ILE A 276 8.12 10.92 8.33
C ILE A 276 9.57 11.22 7.98
N ALA A 277 10.43 11.34 9.00
CA ALA A 277 11.87 11.57 8.80
C ALA A 277 12.51 10.44 8.00
N LEU A 278 12.12 9.19 8.24
CA LEU A 278 12.60 8.03 7.50
C LEU A 278 12.15 8.07 6.03
N TRP A 279 10.89 8.41 5.74
CA TRP A 279 10.39 8.51 4.36
C TRP A 279 11.04 9.66 3.56
N ILE A 280 11.13 10.84 4.17
CA ILE A 280 11.76 12.01 3.57
C ILE A 280 13.26 11.75 3.40
N GLY A 281 13.91 11.29 4.47
CA GLY A 281 15.33 10.94 4.49
C GLY A 281 15.69 9.94 3.40
N ALA A 282 14.91 8.86 3.24
CA ALA A 282 15.13 7.89 2.17
C ALA A 282 15.03 8.50 0.76
N SER A 283 14.12 9.47 0.56
CA SER A 283 13.95 10.16 -0.72
C SER A 283 15.16 11.04 -1.04
N TYR A 284 15.56 11.91 -0.11
CA TYR A 284 16.72 12.79 -0.31
C TYR A 284 18.05 12.04 -0.33
N TRP A 285 18.22 11.00 0.50
CA TRP A 285 19.41 10.14 0.47
C TRP A 285 19.55 9.41 -0.87
N SER A 286 18.45 8.89 -1.41
CA SER A 286 18.45 8.23 -2.71
C SER A 286 18.85 9.15 -3.85
N LEU A 287 18.49 10.44 -3.75
CA LEU A 287 18.86 11.45 -4.74
C LEU A 287 20.30 11.95 -4.56
N ALA A 288 20.80 12.01 -3.33
CA ALA A 288 22.16 12.44 -3.01
C ALA A 288 23.21 11.47 -3.57
N ASP A 289 22.98 10.15 -3.48
CA ASP A 289 23.84 9.15 -4.11
C ASP A 289 23.02 8.01 -4.72
N LYS A 290 22.61 8.22 -5.98
CA LYS A 290 21.81 7.27 -6.76
C LYS A 290 22.49 5.90 -6.89
N ARG A 291 23.82 5.86 -7.00
CA ARG A 291 24.56 4.61 -7.21
C ARG A 291 24.63 3.79 -5.92
N ARG A 292 24.86 4.43 -4.77
CA ARG A 292 24.77 3.76 -3.47
C ARG A 292 23.35 3.29 -3.19
N ALA A 293 22.34 4.12 -3.45
CA ALA A 293 20.94 3.75 -3.29
C ALA A 293 20.57 2.53 -4.14
N GLN A 294 20.94 2.53 -5.42
CA GLN A 294 20.74 1.39 -6.30
C GLN A 294 21.41 0.12 -5.76
N ARG A 295 22.69 0.19 -5.37
CA ARG A 295 23.42 -0.97 -4.85
C ARG A 295 22.80 -1.52 -3.57
N LEU A 296 22.38 -0.64 -2.66
CA LEU A 296 21.73 -1.03 -1.41
C LEU A 296 20.41 -1.75 -1.68
N VAL A 297 19.51 -1.11 -2.44
CA VAL A 297 18.16 -1.65 -2.66
C VAL A 297 18.21 -2.92 -3.50
N TRP A 298 19.09 -2.98 -4.50
CA TRP A 298 19.30 -4.17 -5.30
C TRP A 298 19.92 -5.30 -4.46
N GLY A 299 20.93 -4.99 -3.66
CA GLY A 299 21.58 -5.93 -2.73
C GLY A 299 20.59 -6.51 -1.73
N ALA A 300 19.80 -5.66 -1.07
CA ALA A 300 18.80 -6.05 -0.08
C ALA A 300 17.67 -6.93 -0.68
N THR A 301 17.36 -6.77 -1.97
CA THR A 301 16.38 -7.61 -2.66
C THR A 301 16.95 -8.91 -3.23
N GLN A 302 18.28 -9.09 -3.27
CA GLN A 302 18.89 -10.29 -3.87
C GLN A 302 18.45 -11.61 -3.24
N PRO A 303 18.39 -11.77 -1.90
CA PRO A 303 18.02 -13.05 -1.30
C PRO A 303 16.60 -13.48 -1.70
N ILE A 304 15.67 -12.54 -1.73
CA ILE A 304 14.29 -12.80 -2.14
C ILE A 304 14.22 -13.15 -3.62
N ARG A 305 14.94 -12.41 -4.47
CA ARG A 305 14.93 -12.62 -5.91
C ARG A 305 15.58 -13.92 -6.35
N SER A 306 16.68 -14.31 -5.71
CA SER A 306 17.37 -15.57 -5.98
C SER A 306 16.51 -16.78 -5.60
N LEU A 307 15.63 -16.64 -4.61
CA LEU A 307 14.64 -17.64 -4.24
C LEU A 307 13.42 -17.64 -5.17
N THR A 308 13.12 -16.52 -5.84
CA THR A 308 11.88 -16.31 -6.60
C THR A 308 12.14 -15.99 -8.08
N LEU A 309 12.21 -14.71 -8.43
CA LEU A 309 12.18 -14.18 -9.80
C LEU A 309 13.35 -14.63 -10.66
N ASP A 310 14.57 -14.73 -10.11
CA ASP A 310 15.76 -15.00 -10.91
C ASP A 310 15.79 -16.45 -11.44
N LYS A 311 14.98 -17.35 -10.86
CA LYS A 311 14.79 -18.74 -11.31
C LYS A 311 13.66 -18.89 -12.35
N MET A 312 12.98 -17.81 -12.71
CA MET A 312 11.83 -17.85 -13.60
C MET A 312 12.24 -17.62 -15.06
N HIS A 313 11.91 -18.58 -15.93
CA HIS A 313 12.05 -18.44 -17.38
C HIS A 313 10.69 -18.21 -18.04
N SER A 314 10.65 -17.36 -19.08
CA SER A 314 9.40 -17.10 -19.80
C SER A 314 8.82 -18.39 -20.41
N ARG A 315 7.50 -18.53 -20.33
CA ARG A 315 6.72 -19.62 -20.93
C ARG A 315 5.71 -19.11 -21.96
N GLN A 316 5.76 -17.82 -22.31
CA GLN A 316 4.80 -17.17 -23.21
C GLN A 316 4.68 -17.90 -24.55
N VAL A 317 5.82 -18.19 -25.20
CA VAL A 317 5.85 -18.90 -26.49
C VAL A 317 5.28 -20.33 -26.36
N LYS A 318 5.63 -21.04 -25.29
CA LYS A 318 5.18 -22.44 -25.08
C LYS A 318 3.68 -22.56 -24.82
N THR A 319 3.06 -21.51 -24.29
CA THR A 319 1.68 -21.56 -23.79
C THR A 319 0.67 -20.94 -24.75
N ASP A 320 1.12 -20.46 -25.91
CA ASP A 320 0.33 -19.80 -26.96
C ASP A 320 -0.76 -18.87 -26.39
N THR A 321 -0.38 -18.15 -25.33
CA THR A 321 -1.37 -17.46 -24.50
C THR A 321 -1.77 -16.13 -25.11
N PHE A 322 -0.92 -15.49 -25.91
CA PHE A 322 -1.19 -14.22 -26.55
C PHE A 322 -1.38 -14.43 -28.06
N THR A 323 -2.36 -13.74 -28.62
CA THR A 323 -2.77 -13.82 -30.03
C THR A 323 -2.44 -12.53 -30.77
N GLU A 324 -2.63 -12.49 -32.09
CA GLU A 324 -2.49 -11.25 -32.89
C GLU A 324 -3.39 -10.12 -32.35
N ASP A 325 -4.56 -10.44 -31.81
CA ASP A 325 -5.47 -9.47 -31.18
C ASP A 325 -4.87 -8.81 -29.94
N ASP A 326 -3.84 -9.40 -29.32
CA ASP A 326 -3.14 -8.82 -28.17
C ASP A 326 -2.05 -7.82 -28.59
N ILE A 327 -1.72 -7.73 -29.88
CA ILE A 327 -0.73 -6.78 -30.41
C ILE A 327 -1.35 -5.38 -30.38
N SER A 328 -0.63 -4.44 -29.76
CA SER A 328 -1.10 -3.05 -29.71
C SER A 328 -1.07 -2.42 -31.10
N PRO A 329 -2.16 -1.76 -31.55
CA PRO A 329 -2.14 -0.93 -32.76
C PRO A 329 -1.29 0.33 -32.59
N PHE A 330 -0.93 0.69 -31.35
CA PHE A 330 -0.07 1.83 -31.04
C PHE A 330 1.17 1.40 -30.24
N HIS A 331 2.35 1.68 -30.78
CA HIS A 331 3.61 1.34 -30.13
C HIS A 331 4.20 2.53 -29.36
N TRP A 332 4.31 2.38 -28.04
CA TRP A 332 4.97 3.35 -27.16
C TRP A 332 6.50 3.23 -27.30
N VAL A 333 7.09 4.07 -28.15
CA VAL A 333 8.55 4.16 -28.29
C VAL A 333 9.15 4.71 -27.00
N ASN A 334 10.12 4.00 -26.41
CA ASN A 334 10.70 4.39 -25.11
C ASN A 334 11.43 5.74 -25.16
N THR A 335 12.27 5.94 -26.18
CA THR A 335 13.13 7.13 -26.34
C THR A 335 13.27 7.50 -27.80
N ARG A 336 13.60 8.76 -28.08
CA ARG A 336 13.94 9.19 -29.44
C ARG A 336 15.17 8.42 -29.94
N PRO A 337 15.23 8.04 -31.22
CA PRO A 337 16.45 7.49 -31.79
C PRO A 337 17.60 8.50 -31.63
N PRO A 338 18.83 8.04 -31.36
CA PRO A 338 19.97 8.94 -31.21
C PRO A 338 20.19 9.76 -32.48
N ASP A 339 20.47 11.06 -32.33
CA ASP A 339 20.83 11.91 -33.46
C ASP A 339 22.10 11.35 -34.13
N THR A 340 22.08 11.21 -35.45
CA THR A 340 23.25 10.89 -36.28
C THR A 340 24.52 11.69 -35.94
N ARG A 341 24.41 12.93 -35.44
CA ARG A 341 25.56 13.71 -34.94
C ARG A 341 26.09 13.21 -33.61
N ALA A 342 25.23 12.73 -32.72
CA ALA A 342 25.62 12.16 -31.43
C ALA A 342 26.29 10.78 -31.63
N ILE A 343 25.84 9.99 -32.60
CA ILE A 343 26.44 8.70 -32.96
C ILE A 343 27.87 8.89 -33.50
N ARG A 344 28.11 9.90 -34.35
CA ARG A 344 29.45 10.22 -34.88
C ARG A 344 30.46 10.71 -33.85
N ARG A 345 30.02 11.10 -32.65
CA ARG A 345 30.91 11.52 -31.55
C ARG A 345 31.29 10.38 -30.60
N MET A 346 30.67 9.20 -30.76
CA MET A 346 30.94 8.01 -29.93
C MET A 346 31.75 6.93 -30.65
N GLY A 347 32.05 7.13 -31.94
CA GLY A 347 33.06 6.36 -32.69
C GLY A 347 34.28 7.23 -32.93
#